data_AF-A0A5B7ILW4-F1
#
_entry.id   AF-A0A5B7ILW4-F1
#
_cell.length_a   1.000
_cell.length_b   1.000
_cell.length_c   1.000
_cell.angle_alpha   90.00
_cell.angle_beta   90.00
_cell.angle_gamma   90.00
#
_symmetry.space_group_name_H-M   'P 1'
#
loop_
_entity.id
_entity.type
_entity.pdbx_description
1 polymer ?
#
loop_
_entity_poly.entity_id
_entity_poly.type
_entity_poly.pdbx_seq_one_letter_code
_entity_poly.pdbx_strand_id
1 'polypeptide(L)'
;MLGDSTCSSPPGYRAFLNTPFPYQGHHGGTAILDHQDIPVVALQLNSPLQVVAVKVFMGRSYTVCSLYLPPRRFRQFLGCPKRPVPWWSAACTKAVQEKRAAFSGLRRHRGDPQCLEAFRRCRARDHRVLKEAKRAS
;
A
#
# COMPACT_ATOMS: atom_id res chain seq x y z
N MET A 1 36.97 1.13 5.23
CA MET A 1 36.49 2.18 6.16
C MET A 1 35.08 2.55 5.70
N LEU A 2 34.07 1.86 6.22
CA LEU A 2 32.65 2.10 5.88
C LEU A 2 32.23 3.41 6.55
N GLY A 3 31.91 4.43 5.76
CA GLY A 3 31.53 5.75 6.24
C GLY A 3 30.19 5.70 6.98
N ASP A 4 30.22 6.07 8.25
CA ASP A 4 29.03 6.35 9.06
C ASP A 4 28.21 7.43 8.34
N SER A 5 27.11 7.00 7.71
CA SER A 5 26.17 7.87 7.01
C SER A 5 25.33 8.60 8.06
N THR A 6 25.96 9.47 8.82
CA THR A 6 25.27 10.53 9.56
C THR A 6 24.68 11.45 8.50
N CYS A 7 23.39 11.28 8.21
CA CYS A 7 22.64 12.15 7.33
C CYS A 7 22.64 13.55 7.97
N SER A 8 23.64 14.35 7.65
CA SER A 8 23.71 15.74 8.07
C SER A 8 22.53 16.46 7.43
N SER A 9 21.73 17.12 8.26
CA SER A 9 20.64 17.97 7.74
C SER A 9 21.26 19.03 6.82
N PRO A 10 20.64 19.34 5.67
CA PRO A 10 21.10 20.43 4.83
C PRO A 10 21.25 21.72 5.65
N PRO A 11 22.22 22.60 5.33
CA PRO A 11 22.39 23.87 6.04
C PRO A 11 21.07 24.65 6.08
N GLY A 12 20.69 25.16 7.25
CA GLY A 12 19.43 25.89 7.46
C GLY A 12 18.20 25.01 7.70
N TYR A 13 18.33 23.69 7.66
CA TYR A 13 17.24 22.74 7.94
C TYR A 13 17.53 21.89 9.17
N ARG A 14 16.45 21.48 9.83
CA ARG A 14 16.43 20.52 10.93
C ARG A 14 15.66 19.29 10.46
N ALA A 15 16.27 18.11 10.53
CA ALA A 15 15.63 16.86 10.14
C ALA A 15 15.03 16.12 11.34
N PHE A 16 13.80 15.64 11.18
CA PHE A 16 13.14 14.68 12.05
C PHE A 16 13.02 13.36 11.30
N LEU A 17 13.68 12.32 11.80
CA LEU A 17 13.81 11.03 11.12
C LEU A 17 13.18 9.92 11.96
N ASN A 18 12.46 9.01 11.31
CA ASN A 18 12.06 7.74 11.90
C ASN A 18 12.41 6.62 10.91
N THR A 19 13.57 6.00 11.14
CA THR A 19 14.07 4.86 10.38
C THR A 19 14.17 3.66 11.33
N PRO A 20 13.44 2.56 11.08
CA PRO A 20 13.45 1.42 12.00
C PRO A 20 14.72 0.56 11.93
N PHE A 21 15.59 0.75 10.93
CA PHE A 21 16.80 -0.05 10.76
C PHE A 21 17.96 0.81 10.22
N PRO A 22 18.96 1.16 11.06
CA PRO A 22 20.12 1.93 10.61
C PRO A 22 21.16 1.13 9.79
N TYR A 23 21.12 -0.21 9.83
CA TYR A 23 22.16 -1.07 9.24
C TYR A 23 21.74 -1.90 8.01
N GLN A 24 20.49 -1.84 7.55
CA GLN A 24 20.03 -2.61 6.39
C GLN A 24 19.34 -1.71 5.36
N GLY A 25 19.91 -1.72 4.16
CA GLY A 25 19.69 -0.81 3.02
C GLY A 25 18.27 -0.28 2.77
N HIS A 26 18.24 0.94 2.22
CA HIS A 26 17.29 1.60 1.30
C HIS A 26 15.78 1.26 1.31
N HIS A 27 15.24 0.62 2.34
CA HIS A 27 13.87 0.12 2.34
C HIS A 27 13.08 0.69 3.52
N GLY A 28 12.49 1.86 3.28
CA GLY A 28 11.59 2.54 4.21
C GLY A 28 12.27 3.65 4.99
N GLY A 29 11.52 4.20 5.94
CA GLY A 29 11.85 5.42 6.66
C GLY A 29 10.94 6.57 6.24
N THR A 30 10.73 7.47 7.19
CA THR A 30 10.04 8.74 6.96
C THR A 30 10.88 9.86 7.55
N ALA A 31 10.83 11.02 6.90
CA ALA A 31 11.59 12.20 7.26
C ALA A 31 10.72 13.45 7.09
N ILE A 32 10.90 14.41 7.99
CA ILE A 32 10.41 15.78 7.82
C ILE A 32 11.60 16.71 8.00
N LEU A 33 11.77 17.66 7.07
CA LEU A 33 12.80 18.68 7.14
C LEU A 33 12.12 20.03 7.31
N ASP A 34 12.43 20.72 8.40
CA ASP A 34 11.90 22.05 8.70
C ASP A 34 13.01 23.09 8.67
N HIS A 35 12.70 24.29 8.18
CA HIS A 35 13.64 25.41 8.21
C HIS A 35 13.89 25.86 9.65
N GLN A 36 15.13 26.21 9.99
CA GLN A 36 15.52 26.59 11.36
C GLN A 36 14.77 27.83 11.86
N ASP A 37 14.38 28.73 10.96
CA ASP A 37 13.62 29.95 11.28
C ASP A 37 12.18 29.68 11.71
N ILE A 38 11.65 28.47 11.45
CA ILE A 38 10.27 28.12 11.79
C ILE A 38 10.25 27.45 13.17
N PRO A 39 9.48 27.99 14.14
CA PRO A 39 9.29 27.33 15.43
C PRO A 39 8.52 26.01 15.23
N VAL A 40 9.14 24.92 15.67
CA VAL A 40 8.63 23.56 15.52
C VAL A 40 8.70 22.78 16.84
N VAL A 41 7.68 21.97 17.09
CA VAL A 41 7.59 21.03 18.22
C VAL A 41 7.39 19.62 17.67
N ALA A 42 8.30 18.70 17.98
CA ALA A 42 8.15 17.30 17.61
C ALA A 42 6.99 16.65 18.38
N LEU A 43 6.16 15.88 17.68
CA LEU A 43 5.06 15.14 18.27
C LEU A 43 5.41 13.65 18.31
N GLN A 44 5.43 13.10 19.53
CA GLN A 44 5.58 11.65 19.73
C GLN A 44 4.25 10.97 19.40
N LEU A 45 4.27 10.10 18.39
CA LEU A 45 3.10 9.33 17.99
C LEU A 45 3.27 7.86 18.42
N ASN A 46 2.33 7.38 19.23
CA ASN A 46 2.26 5.97 19.61
C ASN A 46 1.61 5.18 18.47
N SER A 47 2.40 4.85 17.45
CA SER A 47 1.93 4.08 16.29
C SER A 47 2.92 2.97 15.93
N PRO A 48 2.45 1.79 15.52
CA PRO A 48 3.31 0.73 15.00
C PRO A 48 3.82 1.02 13.57
N LEU A 49 3.41 2.14 12.97
CA LEU A 49 3.79 2.55 11.62
C LEU A 49 5.01 3.47 11.67
N GLN A 50 5.78 3.47 10.57
CA GLN A 50 6.87 4.41 10.36
C GLN A 50 6.29 5.80 10.10
N VAL A 51 6.21 6.63 11.15
CA VAL A 51 5.61 7.96 11.11
C VAL A 51 6.49 8.97 11.86
N VAL A 52 6.54 10.20 11.33
CA VAL A 52 7.09 11.38 12.02
C VAL A 52 6.01 12.45 11.98
N ALA A 53 5.80 13.15 13.09
CA ALA A 53 4.93 14.30 13.12
C ALA A 53 5.59 15.47 13.84
N VAL A 54 5.31 16.65 13.32
CA VAL A 54 5.78 17.92 13.86
C VAL A 54 4.64 18.92 13.86
N LYS A 55 4.61 19.76 14.88
CA LYS A 55 3.73 20.90 14.98
C LYS A 55 4.54 22.15 14.66
N VAL A 56 4.18 22.82 13.58
CA VAL A 56 4.82 24.06 13.12
C VAL A 56 3.89 25.25 13.37
N PHE A 57 4.48 26.41 13.65
CA PHE A 57 3.72 27.64 13.86
C PHE A 57 4.12 28.69 12.80
N MET A 58 3.19 28.98 11.88
CA MET A 58 3.36 29.92 10.78
C MET A 58 2.10 30.80 10.68
N GLY A 59 1.95 31.76 11.60
CA GLY A 59 0.75 32.59 11.76
C GLY A 59 -0.48 31.85 12.33
N ARG A 60 -0.55 30.53 12.13
CA ARG A 60 -1.48 29.57 12.75
C ARG A 60 -0.71 28.28 13.06
N SER A 61 -1.24 27.45 13.97
CA SER A 61 -0.61 26.16 14.30
C SER A 61 -1.03 25.09 13.29
N TYR A 62 -0.05 24.44 12.66
CA TYR A 62 -0.25 23.32 11.75
C TYR A 62 0.43 22.07 12.30
N THR A 63 -0.21 20.91 12.13
CA THR A 63 0.37 19.62 12.46
C THR A 63 0.62 18.88 11.15
N VAL A 64 1.89 18.61 10.86
CA VAL A 64 2.33 17.87 9.68
C VAL A 64 2.76 16.48 10.12
N CYS A 65 2.20 15.45 9.50
CA CYS A 65 2.59 14.06 9.72
C CYS A 65 2.99 13.42 8.39
N SER A 66 4.16 12.80 8.37
CA SER A 66 4.68 12.05 7.22
C SER A 66 4.74 10.58 7.57
N LEU A 67 4.05 9.76 6.78
CA LEU A 67 3.81 8.35 7.08
C LEU A 67 4.24 7.47 5.91
N TYR A 68 5.10 6.50 6.18
CA TYR A 68 5.55 5.52 5.19
C TYR A 68 4.69 4.26 5.25
N LEU A 69 4.05 3.91 4.12
CA LEU A 69 3.23 2.71 3.95
C LEU A 69 3.97 1.66 3.12
N PRO A 70 4.52 0.59 3.73
CA PRO A 70 5.18 -0.46 2.98
C PRO A 70 4.16 -1.22 2.11
N PRO A 71 4.47 -1.50 0.82
CA PRO A 71 3.52 -2.02 -0.16
C PRO A 71 2.96 -3.42 0.17
N ARG A 72 3.58 -4.16 1.09
CA ARG A 72 3.18 -5.51 1.49
C ARG A 72 2.66 -5.63 2.93
N ARG A 73 3.01 -4.72 3.84
CA ARG A 73 2.65 -4.78 5.27
C ARG A 73 1.38 -4.02 5.63
N PHE A 74 0.96 -3.04 4.83
CA PHE A 74 -0.29 -2.29 5.09
C PHE A 74 -1.52 -3.19 5.25
N ARG A 75 -1.51 -4.37 4.61
CA ARG A 75 -2.59 -5.36 4.69
C ARG A 75 -2.83 -5.96 6.07
N GLN A 76 -1.85 -5.95 6.97
CA GLN A 76 -1.99 -6.49 8.33
C GLN A 76 -2.36 -5.43 9.36
N PHE A 77 -1.83 -4.21 9.24
CA PHE A 77 -1.92 -3.20 10.31
C PHE A 77 -3.26 -2.46 10.40
N LEU A 78 -4.03 -2.39 9.31
CA LEU A 78 -5.31 -1.67 9.35
C LEU A 78 -6.49 -2.45 9.91
N GLY A 79 -6.31 -3.71 10.34
CA GLY A 79 -7.38 -4.48 10.99
C GLY A 79 -8.67 -4.66 10.17
N CYS A 80 -8.70 -4.19 8.92
CA CYS A 80 -9.81 -4.33 8.01
C CYS A 80 -9.54 -5.58 7.15
N PRO A 81 -10.02 -6.78 7.55
CA PRO A 81 -10.19 -7.82 6.56
C PRO A 81 -11.02 -7.17 5.45
N LYS A 82 -10.64 -7.39 4.19
CA LYS A 82 -11.49 -6.97 3.08
C LYS A 82 -12.87 -7.52 3.41
N ARG A 83 -13.83 -6.68 3.81
CA ARG A 83 -15.23 -7.06 3.73
C ARG A 83 -15.40 -7.20 2.23
N PRO A 84 -15.45 -8.44 1.69
CA PRO A 84 -15.76 -8.53 0.29
C PRO A 84 -17.11 -7.83 0.18
N VAL A 85 -17.23 -6.94 -0.80
CA VAL A 85 -18.44 -6.13 -1.04
C VAL A 85 -19.69 -6.96 -0.74
N PRO A 86 -20.74 -6.43 -0.09
CA PRO A 86 -21.80 -7.25 0.52
C PRO A 86 -22.43 -8.32 -0.40
N TRP A 87 -22.43 -8.04 -1.71
CA TRP A 87 -22.89 -8.93 -2.78
C TRP A 87 -21.89 -10.01 -3.21
N TRP A 88 -20.69 -10.07 -2.64
CA TRP A 88 -19.63 -10.98 -3.06
C TRP A 88 -19.80 -12.35 -2.43
N SER A 89 -20.16 -13.33 -3.24
CA SER A 89 -20.41 -14.70 -2.81
C SER A 89 -19.21 -15.63 -3.03
N ALA A 90 -19.26 -16.84 -2.44
CA ALA A 90 -18.30 -17.90 -2.74
C ALA A 90 -18.29 -18.27 -4.24
N ALA A 91 -19.43 -18.14 -4.92
CA ALA A 91 -19.52 -18.35 -6.37
C ALA A 91 -18.72 -17.30 -7.16
N CYS A 92 -18.72 -16.03 -6.73
CA CYS A 92 -17.88 -14.99 -7.33
C CYS A 92 -16.39 -15.32 -7.19
N THR A 93 -15.97 -15.79 -6.01
CA THR A 93 -14.58 -16.21 -5.77
C THR A 93 -14.17 -17.37 -6.69
N LYS A 94 -15.02 -18.41 -6.81
CA LYS A 94 -14.78 -19.56 -7.68
C LYS A 94 -14.69 -19.15 -9.15
N ALA A 95 -15.60 -18.29 -9.63
CA ALA A 95 -15.59 -17.82 -11.01
C ALA A 95 -14.34 -17.00 -11.37
N VAL A 96 -13.88 -16.15 -10.45
CA VAL A 96 -12.62 -15.39 -10.62
C VAL A 96 -11.41 -16.33 -10.63
N GLN A 97 -11.38 -17.33 -9.75
CA GLN A 97 -10.31 -18.33 -9.70
C GLN A 97 -10.23 -19.13 -11.00
N GLU A 98 -11.36 -19.65 -11.50
CA GLU A 98 -11.44 -20.37 -12.76
C GLU A 98 -11.01 -19.50 -13.95
N LYS A 99 -11.46 -18.24 -14.01
CA LYS A 99 -11.03 -17.28 -15.05
C LYS A 99 -9.51 -17.05 -15.02
N ARG A 100 -8.92 -16.89 -13.83
CA ARG A 100 -7.46 -16.72 -13.66
C ARG A 100 -6.70 -17.99 -14.03
N ALA A 101 -7.23 -19.17 -13.72
CA ALA A 101 -6.66 -20.45 -14.13
C ALA A 101 -6.68 -20.61 -15.66
N ALA A 102 -7.81 -20.32 -16.30
CA ALA A 102 -7.94 -20.35 -17.77
C ALA A 102 -7.03 -19.32 -18.45
N PHE A 103 -6.93 -18.10 -17.92
CA PHE A 103 -5.99 -17.09 -18.42
C PHE A 103 -4.53 -17.53 -18.26
N SER A 104 -4.21 -18.20 -17.14
CA SER A 104 -2.87 -18.77 -16.94
C SER A 104 -2.57 -19.87 -17.95
N GLY A 105 -3.55 -20.72 -18.29
CA GLY A 105 -3.44 -21.71 -19.37
C GLY A 105 -3.18 -21.06 -20.74
N LEU A 106 -4.01 -20.09 -21.12
CA LEU A 106 -3.85 -19.31 -22.35
C LEU A 106 -2.50 -18.60 -22.44
N ARG A 107 -1.98 -18.11 -21.31
CA ARG A 107 -0.65 -17.48 -21.25
C ARG A 107 0.48 -18.48 -21.50
N ARG A 108 0.34 -19.73 -21.05
CA ARG A 108 1.35 -20.79 -21.25
C ARG A 108 1.34 -21.33 -22.68
N HIS A 109 0.17 -21.48 -23.28
CA HIS A 109 -0.01 -22.02 -24.63
C HIS A 109 -0.63 -20.96 -25.54
N ARG A 110 0.18 -19.97 -25.91
CA ARG A 110 -0.27 -18.87 -26.75
C ARG A 110 -0.56 -19.38 -28.16
N GLY A 111 -1.78 -19.12 -28.67
CA GLY A 111 -2.20 -19.51 -30.02
C GLY A 111 -3.04 -20.78 -30.10
N ASP A 112 -3.19 -21.53 -29.00
CA ASP A 112 -4.13 -22.66 -28.96
C ASP A 112 -5.60 -22.15 -28.90
N PRO A 113 -6.43 -22.46 -29.91
CA PRO A 113 -7.84 -22.07 -29.93
C PRO A 113 -8.63 -22.64 -28.74
N GLN A 114 -8.28 -23.82 -28.22
CA GLN A 114 -8.99 -24.43 -27.09
C GLN A 114 -8.77 -23.62 -25.80
N CYS A 115 -7.52 -23.22 -25.53
CA CYS A 115 -7.22 -22.32 -24.42
C CYS A 115 -7.94 -20.97 -24.53
N LEU A 116 -8.05 -20.43 -25.75
CA LEU A 116 -8.73 -19.16 -26.01
C LEU A 116 -10.24 -19.26 -25.76
N GLU A 117 -10.87 -20.32 -26.26
CA GLU A 117 -12.29 -20.61 -26.02
C GLU A 117 -12.59 -20.84 -24.54
N ALA A 118 -11.75 -21.62 -23.85
CA ALA A 118 -11.88 -21.85 -22.41
C ALA A 118 -11.84 -20.53 -21.62
N PHE A 119 -10.89 -19.64 -21.93
CA PHE A 119 -10.83 -18.32 -21.32
C PHE A 119 -12.08 -17.48 -21.61
N ARG A 120 -12.57 -17.47 -22.86
CA ARG A 120 -13.81 -16.75 -23.24
C ARG A 120 -15.02 -17.26 -22.45
N ARG A 121 -15.17 -18.59 -22.32
CA ARG A 121 -16.23 -19.23 -21.53
C ARG A 121 -16.14 -18.85 -20.05
N CYS A 122 -14.96 -18.96 -19.43
CA CYS A 122 -14.77 -18.58 -18.03
C CYS A 122 -14.98 -17.08 -17.77
N ARG A 123 -14.58 -16.21 -18.71
CA ARG A 123 -14.82 -14.76 -18.63
C ARG A 123 -16.31 -14.42 -18.70
N ALA A 124 -17.05 -15.08 -19.58
CA ALA A 124 -18.50 -14.91 -19.67
C ALA A 124 -19.21 -15.39 -18.39
N ARG A 125 -18.79 -16.55 -17.85
CA ARG A 125 -19.28 -17.07 -16.56
C ARG A 125 -19.04 -16.09 -15.41
N ASP A 126 -17.83 -15.56 -15.30
CA ASP A 126 -17.45 -14.55 -14.29
C ASP A 126 -18.35 -13.32 -14.36
N HIS A 127 -18.55 -12.76 -15.56
CA HIS A 127 -19.47 -11.63 -15.76
C HIS A 127 -20.91 -11.93 -15.36
N ARG A 128 -21.41 -13.13 -15.70
CA ARG A 128 -22.77 -13.55 -15.36
C ARG A 128 -22.95 -13.67 -13.84
N VAL A 129 -22.05 -14.38 -13.17
CA VAL A 129 -22.08 -14.57 -11.70
C VAL A 129 -21.97 -13.24 -10.98
N LEU A 130 -21.11 -12.33 -11.43
CA LEU A 130 -20.99 -10.99 -10.84
C LEU A 130 -22.29 -10.18 -11.02
N LYS A 131 -22.97 -10.29 -12.17
CA LYS A 131 -24.24 -9.58 -12.42
C LYS A 131 -25.38 -10.17 -11.59
N GLU A 132 -25.45 -11.49 -11.46
CA GLU A 132 -26.42 -12.20 -10.61
C GLU A 132 -26.22 -11.83 -9.14
N ALA A 133 -24.97 -11.85 -8.66
CA ALA A 133 -24.64 -11.52 -7.28
C ALA A 133 -25.00 -10.07 -6.92
N LYS A 134 -24.78 -9.12 -7.85
CA LYS A 134 -25.22 -7.73 -7.69
C LYS A 134 -26.74 -7.53 -7.75
N ARG A 135 -27.48 -8.43 -8.41
CA ARG A 135 -28.96 -8.40 -8.44
C ARG A 135 -29.59 -9.01 -7.20
N ALA A 136 -28.88 -9.92 -6.54
CA ALA A 136 -29.35 -10.66 -5.36
C ALA A 136 -29.06 -9.93 -4.03
N SER A 137 -28.40 -8.77 -4.08
CA SER A 137 -28.07 -7.91 -2.94
C SER A 137 -28.81 -6.59 -3.03
#